data_AF-A0A1V5AJQ4-F1
#
_entry.id   AF-A0A1V5AJQ4-F1
#
_cell.length_a   1.000
_cell.length_b   1.000
_cell.length_c   1.000
_cell.angle_alpha   90.00
_cell.angle_beta   90.00
_cell.angle_gamma   90.00
#
_symmetry.space_group_name_H-M   'P 1'
#
loop_
_entity.id
_entity.type
_entity.pdbx_description
1 polymer ?
#
loop_
_entity_poly.entity_id
_entity_poly.type
_entity_poly.pdbx_seq_one_letter_code
_entity_poly.pdbx_strand_id
1 'polypeptide(L)'
;MSARPNTIKLDEKGRIQLPADLRARLNMNPGDEFIIGEATSDTILLKKMDLAIIMKGVIGEARKVDLDKLEQDIEEEGNRIARKSRKKRP
;
A
#
# COMPACT_ATOMS: atom_id res chain seq x y z
N MET A 1 14.42 0.31 27.92
CA MET A 1 15.62 -0.15 27.18
C MET A 1 16.03 0.95 26.21
N SER A 2 17.20 1.56 26.39
CA SER A 2 17.74 2.56 25.45
C SER A 2 18.40 1.82 24.29
N ALA A 3 17.85 1.93 23.08
CA ALA A 3 18.50 1.39 21.89
C ALA A 3 19.72 2.26 21.58
N ARG A 4 20.93 1.70 21.69
CA ARG A 4 22.14 2.40 21.26
C ARG A 4 22.12 2.51 19.74
N PRO A 5 22.30 3.70 19.15
CA PRO A 5 22.35 3.84 17.71
C PRO A 5 23.60 3.11 17.19
N ASN A 6 23.38 2.14 16.30
CA ASN A 6 24.46 1.50 15.55
C ASN A 6 24.59 2.22 14.21
N THR A 7 25.78 2.73 13.89
CA THR A 7 26.06 3.32 12.58
C THR A 7 26.42 2.22 11.59
N ILE A 8 25.80 2.21 10.42
CA ILE A 8 26.04 1.25 9.35
C ILE A 8 26.33 2.02 8.08
N LYS A 9 27.32 1.56 7.31
CA LYS A 9 27.66 2.17 6.03
C LYS A 9 26.83 1.55 4.92
N LEU A 10 26.41 2.39 3.98
CA LEU A 10 25.90 1.94 2.70
C LEU A 10 27.04 1.25 1.94
N ASP A 11 26.79 0.07 1.39
CA ASP A 11 27.77 -0.58 0.53
C ASP A 11 27.76 0.01 -0.90
N GLU A 12 28.72 -0.42 -1.73
CA GLU A 12 28.86 0.06 -3.12
C GLU A 12 27.64 -0.25 -4.00
N LYS A 13 26.78 -1.18 -3.58
CA LYS A 13 25.55 -1.57 -4.29
C LYS A 13 24.31 -0.87 -3.72
N GLY A 14 24.47 0.07 -2.79
CA GLY A 14 23.36 0.78 -2.18
C GLY A 14 22.58 -0.02 -1.13
N ARG A 15 23.19 -1.04 -0.51
CA ARG A 15 22.52 -1.91 0.49
C ARG A 15 22.91 -1.52 1.90
N ILE A 16 21.96 -1.60 2.82
CA ILE A 16 22.18 -1.45 4.27
C ILE A 16 21.97 -2.82 4.93
N GLN A 17 23.01 -3.33 5.59
CA GLN A 17 22.90 -4.59 6.31
C GLN A 17 22.32 -4.37 7.70
N LEU A 18 21.12 -4.90 7.97
CA LEU A 18 20.50 -4.77 9.29
C LEU A 18 21.22 -5.63 10.34
N PRO A 19 21.56 -5.07 11.52
CA PRO A 19 22.22 -5.80 12.59
C PRO A 19 21.43 -7.03 13.02
N ALA A 20 22.13 -8.10 13.42
CA ALA A 20 21.49 -9.35 13.83
C ALA A 20 20.55 -9.15 15.04
N ASP A 21 20.92 -8.29 16.00
CA ASP A 21 20.09 -7.99 17.17
C ASP A 21 18.80 -7.25 16.79
N LEU A 22 18.86 -6.33 15.83
CA LEU A 22 17.69 -5.61 15.33
C LEU A 22 16.74 -6.57 14.60
N ARG A 23 17.29 -7.43 13.74
CA ARG A 23 16.51 -8.46 13.03
C ARG A 23 15.82 -9.41 14.02
N ALA A 24 16.54 -9.87 15.05
CA ALA A 24 15.97 -10.75 16.08
C ALA A 24 14.86 -10.05 16.88
N ARG A 25 15.09 -8.81 17.33
CA ARG A 25 14.12 -8.03 18.11
C ARG A 25 12.84 -7.72 17.35
N LEU A 26 12.94 -7.54 16.03
CA LEU A 26 11.81 -7.24 15.15
C LEU A 26 11.31 -8.47 14.38
N ASN A 27 11.78 -9.67 14.73
CA ASN A 27 11.43 -10.94 14.09
C ASN A 27 11.47 -10.87 12.56
N MET A 28 12.58 -10.35 12.02
CA MET A 28 12.81 -10.23 10.59
C MET A 28 13.46 -11.50 10.04
N ASN A 29 12.81 -12.11 9.07
CA ASN A 29 13.25 -13.31 8.39
C ASN A 29 13.61 -13.02 6.92
N PRO A 30 14.49 -13.83 6.30
CA PRO A 30 14.70 -13.76 4.86
C PRO A 30 13.38 -13.92 4.11
N GLY A 31 13.11 -13.03 3.16
CA GLY A 31 11.86 -13.00 2.39
C GLY A 31 10.75 -12.11 2.97
N ASP A 32 10.92 -11.56 4.18
CA ASP A 32 10.02 -10.54 4.69
C ASP A 32 10.05 -9.29 3.80
N GLU A 33 8.88 -8.74 3.49
CA GLU A 33 8.72 -7.52 2.70
C GLU A 33 8.60 -6.29 3.59
N PHE A 34 9.11 -5.15 3.11
CA PHE A 34 9.10 -3.88 3.83
C PHE A 34 8.70 -2.73 2.90
N ILE A 35 7.91 -1.80 3.43
CA ILE A 35 7.67 -0.50 2.80
C ILE A 35 8.79 0.43 3.25
N ILE A 36 9.42 1.08 2.28
CA ILE A 36 10.36 2.17 2.49
C ILE A 36 9.67 3.46 2.07
N GLY A 37 9.69 4.47 2.94
CA GLY A 37 9.19 5.81 2.65
C GLY A 37 10.07 6.89 3.27
N GLU A 38 9.98 8.10 2.74
CA GLU A 38 10.62 9.27 3.31
C GLU A 38 9.73 9.87 4.41
N ALA A 39 10.28 10.09 5.60
CA ALA A 39 9.60 10.78 6.69
C ALA A 39 9.99 12.27 6.74
N THR A 40 11.27 12.57 6.51
CA THR A 40 11.84 13.92 6.33
C THR A 40 13.02 13.82 5.36
N SER A 41 13.61 14.96 4.97
CA SER A 41 14.76 15.03 4.04
C SER A 41 15.92 14.08 4.36
N ASP A 42 16.14 13.78 5.65
CA ASP A 42 17.26 12.96 6.12
C ASP A 42 16.79 11.69 6.86
N THR A 43 15.50 11.40 6.85
CA THR A 43 14.91 10.29 7.59
C THR A 43 14.07 9.40 6.69
N ILE A 44 14.47 8.13 6.59
CA ILE A 44 13.66 7.09 5.99
C ILE A 44 12.92 6.29 7.06
N LEU A 45 11.69 5.89 6.75
CA LEU A 45 10.90 4.96 7.53
C LEU A 45 10.93 3.59 6.85
N LEU A 46 11.24 2.55 7.63
CA LEU A 46 11.15 1.16 7.20
C LEU A 46 10.03 0.47 8.00
N LYS A 47 8.98 0.01 7.33
CA LYS A 47 7.84 -0.67 7.96
C LYS A 47 7.69 -2.08 7.41
N LYS A 48 7.70 -3.08 8.29
CA LYS A 48 7.42 -4.49 7.91
C LYS A 48 6.00 -4.59 7.35
N MET A 49 5.86 -5.22 6.18
CA MET A 49 4.56 -5.56 5.62
C MET A 49 4.12 -6.93 6.13
N ASP A 50 2.87 -6.99 6.53
CA ASP A 50 2.15 -8.25 6.65
C ASP A 50 1.21 -8.34 5.44
N LEU A 51 1.69 -9.01 4.39
CA LEU A 51 0.93 -9.19 3.16
C LEU A 51 -0.42 -9.85 3.41
N ALA A 52 -0.52 -10.75 4.41
CA ALA A 52 -1.77 -11.41 4.74
C ALA A 52 -2.79 -10.43 5.32
N ILE A 53 -2.37 -9.47 6.15
CA ILE A 53 -3.24 -8.39 6.65
C ILE A 53 -3.69 -7.50 5.50
N ILE A 54 -2.78 -7.12 4.60
CA ILE A 54 -3.11 -6.25 3.46
C ILE A 54 -4.11 -6.95 2.53
N MET A 55 -3.86 -8.21 2.19
CA MET A 55 -4.78 -9.04 1.37
C MET A 55 -6.15 -9.19 2.03
N LYS A 56 -6.21 -9.43 3.35
CA LYS A 56 -7.47 -9.47 4.09
C LYS A 56 -8.21 -8.14 4.02
N GLY A 57 -7.51 -7.01 4.11
CA GLY A 57 -8.08 -5.68 3.95
C GLY A 57 -8.71 -5.47 2.56
N VAL A 58 -7.98 -5.80 1.50
CA VAL A 58 -8.46 -5.70 0.10
C VAL A 58 -9.72 -6.55 -0.11
N ILE A 59 -9.71 -7.81 0.36
CA ILE A 59 -10.89 -8.69 0.28
C ILE A 59 -12.06 -8.11 1.08
N GLY A 60 -11.79 -7.53 2.26
CA GLY A 60 -12.79 -6.89 3.11
C GLY A 60 -13.47 -5.71 2.41
N GLU A 61 -12.73 -4.85 1.75
CA GLU A 61 -13.29 -3.72 0.99
C GLU A 61 -14.03 -4.19 -0.27
N ALA A 62 -13.50 -5.18 -0.99
CA ALA A 62 -14.18 -5.75 -2.16
C ALA A 62 -15.56 -6.34 -1.80
N ARG A 63 -15.72 -6.91 -0.61
CA ARG A 63 -17.01 -7.42 -0.11
C ARG A 63 -18.03 -6.32 0.24
N LYS A 64 -17.59 -5.09 0.47
CA LYS A 64 -18.48 -3.96 0.78
C LYS A 64 -19.03 -3.28 -0.47
N VAL A 65 -18.54 -3.64 -1.65
CA VAL A 65 -19.06 -3.13 -2.92
C VAL A 65 -20.45 -3.71 -3.13
N ASP A 66 -21.45 -2.83 -3.11
CA ASP A 66 -22.82 -3.15 -3.51
C ASP A 66 -22.89 -3.16 -5.04
N LEU A 67 -22.86 -4.36 -5.60
CA LEU A 67 -22.83 -4.57 -7.05
C LEU A 67 -24.15 -4.16 -7.71
N ASP A 68 -25.27 -4.32 -7.01
CA ASP A 68 -26.60 -3.96 -7.53
C ASP A 68 -26.72 -2.44 -7.64
N LYS A 69 -26.23 -1.71 -6.63
CA LYS A 69 -26.15 -0.24 -6.70
C LYS A 69 -25.20 0.24 -7.78
N LEU A 70 -24.05 -0.42 -7.93
CA LEU A 70 -23.07 -0.07 -8.97
C LEU A 70 -23.66 -0.27 -10.38
N GLU A 71 -24.42 -1.34 -10.59
CA GLU A 71 -25.11 -1.61 -11.85
C GLU A 71 -26.18 -0.56 -12.15
N GLN A 72 -26.93 -0.14 -11.12
CA GLN A 72 -27.93 0.92 -11.22
C GLN A 72 -27.30 2.28 -11.56
N ASP A 73 -26.18 2.65 -10.92
CA ASP A 73 -25.44 3.88 -11.20
C ASP A 73 -24.91 3.90 -12.66
N ILE A 74 -24.44 2.74 -13.16
CA ILE A 74 -23.99 2.58 -14.56
C ILE A 74 -25.15 2.77 -15.53
N GLU A 75 -26.31 2.18 -15.24
CA GLU A 75 -27.50 2.29 -16.09
C GLU A 75 -28.04 3.72 -16.13
N GLU A 76 -28.09 4.42 -14.99
CA GLU A 76 -28.49 5.82 -14.90
C GLU A 76 -27.55 6.74 -15.67
N GLU A 77 -26.23 6.53 -15.54
CA GLU A 77 -25.23 7.30 -16.26
C GLU A 77 -25.30 7.04 -17.78
N GLY A 78 -25.50 5.79 -18.19
CA GLY A 78 -25.74 5.42 -19.59
C GLY A 78 -26.97 6.12 -20.17
N ASN A 79 -28.07 6.14 -19.41
CA ASN A 79 -29.29 6.85 -19.76
C ASN A 79 -29.09 8.37 -19.85
N ARG A 80 -28.30 8.95 -18.94
CA ARG A 80 -27.95 10.38 -18.94
C ARG A 80 -27.16 10.75 -20.19
N ILE A 81 -26.18 9.94 -20.57
CA ILE A 81 -25.35 10.13 -21.78
C ILE A 81 -26.22 9.98 -23.04
N ALA A 82 -27.10 8.99 -23.10
CA ALA A 82 -28.04 8.78 -24.20
C ALA A 82 -29.01 9.96 -24.39
N ARG A 83 -29.51 10.54 -23.28
CA ARG A 83 -30.38 11.73 -23.32
C ARG A 83 -29.65 12.98 -23.80
N LYS A 84 -28.40 13.18 -23.35
CA LYS A 84 -27.55 14.31 -23.78
C LYS A 84 -27.16 14.23 -25.26
N SER A 85 -26.92 13.02 -25.77
CA SER A 85 -26.59 12.79 -27.18
C SER A 85 -27.81 12.93 -28.09
N ARG A 86 -29.02 12.53 -27.64
CA ARG A 86 -30.28 12.79 -28.38
C ARG A 86 -30.61 14.28 -28.51
N LYS A 87 -30.32 15.09 -27.49
CA LYS A 87 -30.57 16.56 -27.50
C LYS A 87 -29.63 17.35 -28.43
N LYS A 88 -28.56 16.73 -28.93
CA LYS A 88 -27.54 17.35 -29.79
C LYS A 88 -27.65 16.98 -31.27
N ARG A 89 -28.61 16.14 -31.66
CA ARG A 89 -28.96 15.93 -33.08
C ARG A 89 -30.01 16.96 -33.50
N PRO A 90 -29.76 17.80 -34.52
CA PRO A 90 -30.75 18.72 -35.07
C PRO A 90 -31.93 17.98 -35.71
#